data_AF-A0A378UJC3-F1
#
_entry.id   AF-A0A378UJC3-F1
#
_cell.length_a   1.000
_cell.length_b   1.000
_cell.length_c   1.000
_cell.angle_alpha   90.00
_cell.angle_beta   90.00
_cell.angle_gamma   90.00
#
_symmetry.space_group_name_H-M   'P 1'
#
loop_
_entity.id
_entity.type
_entity.pdbx_description
1 polymer ?
#
loop_
_entity_poly.entity_id
_entity_poly.type
_entity_poly.pdbx_seq_one_letter_code
_entity_poly.pdbx_strand_id
1 'polypeptide(L)'
;MWRYTGTDHASGAIVARYYFGGETSANLCDFFIYMMQAKEDIAKDPFRGVPRMVMLDPGSANTSAAFKNLCKSLDVHVQINKPGNPRAKGQVEKANNIGGNGV
;
A
#
# COMPACT_ATOMS: atom_id res chain seq x y z
N MET A 1 17.54 -1.57 -0.20
CA MET A 1 16.31 -2.34 0.08
C MET A 1 15.20 -1.35 0.33
N TRP A 2 14.00 -1.55 -0.22
CA TRP A 2 12.86 -0.63 -0.14
C TRP A 2 11.70 -1.31 0.55
N ARG A 3 11.03 -0.62 1.46
CA ARG A 3 9.86 -1.12 2.17
C ARG A 3 8.61 -0.46 1.60
N TYR A 4 7.68 -1.28 1.14
CA TYR A 4 6.32 -0.84 0.85
C TYR A 4 5.44 -1.18 2.03
N THR A 5 4.67 -0.20 2.52
CA THR A 5 3.73 -0.33 3.63
C THR A 5 2.34 -0.01 3.13
N GLY A 6 1.38 -0.88 3.44
CA GLY A 6 -0.04 -0.70 3.16
C GLY A 6 -0.84 -0.75 4.45
N THR A 7 -1.95 -0.03 4.50
CA THR A 7 -2.84 0.02 5.66
C THR A 7 -4.29 -0.11 5.20
N ASP A 8 -5.06 -0.98 5.84
CA ASP A 8 -6.51 -1.00 5.66
C ASP A 8 -7.15 0.05 6.57
N HIS A 9 -7.94 0.95 6.00
CA HIS A 9 -8.49 2.07 6.74
C HIS A 9 -9.59 1.65 7.74
N ALA A 10 -10.36 0.61 7.40
CA ALA A 10 -11.50 0.18 8.20
C ALA A 10 -11.08 -0.59 9.46
N SER A 11 -10.15 -1.54 9.30
CA SER A 11 -9.66 -2.39 10.39
C SER A 11 -8.41 -1.84 11.09
N GLY A 12 -7.67 -0.93 10.44
CA GLY A 12 -6.35 -0.49 10.90
C GLY A 12 -5.25 -1.53 10.72
N ALA A 13 -5.50 -2.63 9.98
CA ALA A 13 -4.49 -3.62 9.66
C ALA A 13 -3.34 -3.00 8.88
N ILE A 14 -2.12 -3.48 9.12
CA ILE A 14 -0.88 -2.98 8.51
C ILE A 14 -0.15 -4.16 7.90
N VAL A 15 0.36 -3.97 6.68
CA VAL A 15 1.21 -4.94 6.00
C VAL A 15 2.42 -4.25 5.41
N ALA A 16 3.57 -4.92 5.49
CA ALA A 16 4.80 -4.41 4.91
C ALA A 16 5.53 -5.53 4.16
N ARG A 17 6.13 -5.17 3.02
CA ARG A 17 6.99 -6.08 2.25
C ARG A 17 8.21 -5.35 1.73
N TYR A 18 9.32 -6.07 1.66
CA TYR A 18 10.59 -5.51 1.25
C TYR A 18 10.99 -5.99 -0.14
N TYR A 19 11.48 -5.05 -0.95
CA TYR A 19 11.92 -5.29 -2.32
C TYR A 19 13.35 -4.80 -2.51
N PHE A 20 14.07 -5.48 -3.40
CA PHE A 20 15.37 -5.04 -3.90
C PHE A 20 15.19 -4.32 -5.25
N GLY A 21 16.21 -3.57 -5.69
CA GLY A 21 16.22 -2.97 -7.03
C GLY A 21 15.55 -1.59 -7.20
N GLY A 22 15.03 -0.96 -6.14
CA GLY A 22 14.56 0.44 -6.22
C GLY A 22 13.10 0.65 -5.81
N GLU A 23 12.71 1.92 -5.74
CA GLU A 23 11.30 2.32 -5.80
C GLU A 23 10.87 2.28 -7.28
N THR A 24 10.12 1.26 -7.67
CA THR A 24 9.67 1.07 -9.05
C THR A 24 8.17 0.85 -9.11
N SER A 25 7.57 1.14 -10.26
CA SER A 25 6.15 0.84 -10.51
C SER A 25 5.86 -0.67 -10.48
N ALA A 26 6.82 -1.50 -10.92
CA ALA A 26 6.70 -2.96 -10.87
C ALA A 26 6.61 -3.48 -9.43
N ASN A 27 7.49 -3.00 -8.54
CA ASN A 27 7.46 -3.37 -7.12
C ASN A 27 6.17 -2.90 -6.44
N LEU A 28 5.67 -1.71 -6.80
CA LEU A 28 4.39 -1.22 -6.30
C LEU A 28 3.22 -2.08 -6.77
N CYS A 29 3.16 -2.44 -8.06
CA CYS A 29 2.13 -3.33 -8.59
C CYS A 29 2.17 -4.70 -7.91
N ASP A 30 3.36 -5.30 -7.75
CA ASP A 30 3.53 -6.59 -7.07
C ASP A 30 3.05 -6.51 -5.62
N PHE A 31 3.43 -5.46 -4.89
CA PHE A 31 2.97 -5.25 -3.52
C PHE A 31 1.45 -5.11 -3.43
N PHE A 32 0.83 -4.36 -4.33
CA PHE A 32 -0.61 -4.19 -4.35
C PHE A 32 -1.33 -5.51 -4.65
N ILE A 33 -0.84 -6.28 -5.63
CA ILE A 33 -1.35 -7.62 -5.94
C ILE A 33 -1.17 -8.57 -4.75
N TYR A 34 -0.01 -8.54 -4.10
CA TYR A 34 0.24 -9.30 -2.89
C TYR A 34 -0.83 -9.02 -1.83
N MET A 35 -1.18 -7.76 -1.57
CA MET A 35 -2.25 -7.45 -0.58
C MET A 35 -3.62 -8.04 -0.97
N MET A 36 -3.90 -8.26 -2.25
CA MET A 36 -5.17 -8.83 -2.71
C MET A 36 -5.21 -10.36 -2.62
N GLN A 37 -4.05 -11.02 -2.57
CA GLN A 37 -3.96 -12.48 -2.52
C GLN A 37 -4.40 -13.02 -1.16
N ALA A 38 -5.12 -14.16 -1.18
CA ALA A 38 -5.45 -14.89 0.02
C ALA A 38 -4.18 -15.26 0.82
N LYS A 39 -4.25 -15.08 2.14
CA LYS A 39 -3.18 -15.40 3.08
C LYS A 39 -3.48 -16.72 3.78
N GLU A 40 -2.42 -17.41 4.14
CA GLU A 40 -2.51 -18.71 4.81
C GLU A 40 -3.13 -18.58 6.20
N ASP A 41 -2.75 -17.53 6.93
CA ASP A 41 -3.26 -17.22 8.27
C ASP A 41 -3.96 -15.85 8.29
N ILE A 42 -5.28 -15.88 8.14
CA ILE A 42 -6.14 -14.69 8.11
C ILE A 42 -6.11 -13.92 9.43
N ALA A 43 -5.87 -14.60 10.57
CA ALA A 43 -5.82 -13.94 11.86
C ALA A 43 -4.56 -13.08 12.00
N LYS A 44 -3.50 -13.40 11.27
CA LYS A 44 -2.24 -12.63 11.25
C LYS A 44 -2.17 -11.62 10.10
N ASP A 45 -2.62 -12.00 8.91
CA ASP A 45 -2.64 -11.13 7.73
C ASP A 45 -4.05 -11.13 7.11
N PRO A 46 -4.89 -10.13 7.46
CA PRO A 46 -6.27 -10.08 7.02
C PRO A 46 -6.44 -9.53 5.60
N PHE A 47 -5.37 -9.06 4.94
CA PHE A 47 -5.44 -8.46 3.61
C PHE A 47 -5.79 -9.50 2.56
N ARG A 48 -6.87 -9.25 1.80
CA ARG A 48 -7.35 -10.10 0.70
C ARG A 48 -8.41 -9.39 -0.14
N GLY A 49 -8.59 -9.88 -1.35
CA GLY A 49 -9.60 -9.39 -2.29
C GLY A 49 -9.24 -8.04 -2.90
N VAL A 50 -9.98 -7.64 -3.93
CA VAL A 50 -9.75 -6.38 -4.63
C VAL A 50 -10.37 -5.23 -3.82
N PRO A 51 -9.61 -4.20 -3.43
CA PRO A 51 -10.16 -3.09 -2.68
C PRO A 51 -11.03 -2.19 -3.56
N ARG A 52 -12.04 -1.53 -2.99
CA ARG A 52 -12.86 -0.55 -3.72
C ARG A 52 -12.08 0.71 -4.09
N MET A 53 -11.13 1.12 -3.25
CA MET A 53 -10.31 2.30 -3.46
C MET A 53 -8.90 2.11 -2.89
N VAL A 54 -7.93 2.81 -3.48
CA VAL A 54 -6.57 2.93 -2.97
C VAL A 54 -6.20 4.40 -2.87
N MET A 55 -5.58 4.76 -1.74
CA MET A 55 -5.08 6.10 -1.50
C MET A 55 -3.56 6.09 -1.58
N LEU A 56 -2.98 7.05 -2.31
CA LEU A 56 -1.55 7.13 -2.54
C LEU A 56 -1.01 8.53 -2.26
N ASP A 57 0.22 8.60 -1.74
CA ASP A 57 0.99 9.84 -1.72
C ASP A 57 1.42 10.24 -3.15
N PRO A 58 1.66 11.54 -3.42
CA PRO A 58 1.97 12.06 -4.76
C PRO A 58 3.37 11.67 -5.29
N GLY A 59 3.93 10.53 -4.89
CA GLY A 59 5.20 9.99 -5.36
C GLY A 59 5.18 9.53 -6.82
N SER A 60 6.35 9.48 -7.45
CA SER A 60 6.51 9.16 -8.87
C SER A 60 6.11 7.71 -9.21
N ALA A 61 6.43 6.74 -8.35
CA ALA A 61 6.00 5.35 -8.55
C ALA A 61 4.47 5.19 -8.43
N ASN A 62 3.87 5.86 -7.44
CA ASN A 62 2.43 5.85 -7.16
C ASN A 62 1.58 6.50 -8.25
N THR A 63 2.17 7.43 -9.00
CA THR A 63 1.50 8.16 -10.08
C THR A 63 1.78 7.59 -11.48
N SER A 64 2.55 6.50 -11.55
CA SER A 64 2.93 5.83 -12.79
C SER A 64 1.71 5.34 -13.59
N ALA A 65 1.84 5.35 -14.92
CA ALA A 65 0.79 4.84 -15.82
C ALA A 65 0.50 3.35 -15.57
N ALA A 66 1.52 2.55 -15.26
CA ALA A 66 1.39 1.14 -14.95
C ALA A 66 0.45 0.90 -13.76
N PHE A 67 0.67 1.60 -12.64
CA PHE A 67 -0.16 1.41 -11.45
C PHE A 67 -1.60 1.91 -11.66
N LYS A 68 -1.77 3.04 -12.35
CA LYS A 68 -3.10 3.57 -12.71
C LYS A 68 -3.87 2.61 -13.61
N ASN A 69 -3.20 1.99 -14.59
CA ASN A 69 -3.83 1.02 -15.49
C ASN A 69 -4.21 -0.28 -14.77
N LEU A 70 -3.38 -0.75 -13.84
CA LEU A 70 -3.73 -1.88 -12.98
C LEU A 70 -5.00 -1.58 -12.17
N CYS A 71 -5.04 -0.44 -11.48
CA CYS A 71 -6.21 -0.03 -10.70
C CYS A 71 -7.46 0.10 -11.57
N LYS A 72 -7.34 0.72 -12.74
CA LYS A 72 -8.45 0.83 -13.70
C LYS A 72 -8.97 -0.53 -14.15
N SER A 73 -8.07 -1.49 -14.41
CA SER A 73 -8.45 -2.84 -14.87
C SER A 73 -9.15 -3.66 -13.78
N LEU A 74 -8.87 -3.34 -12.52
CA LEU A 74 -9.47 -3.97 -11.34
C LEU A 74 -10.69 -3.19 -10.81
N ASP A 75 -11.13 -2.13 -11.49
CA ASP A 75 -12.19 -1.21 -11.04
C ASP A 75 -11.94 -0.58 -9.66
N VAL A 76 -10.67 -0.29 -9.36
CA VAL A 76 -10.25 0.36 -8.11
C VAL A 76 -10.21 1.87 -8.28
N HIS A 77 -10.90 2.60 -7.41
CA HIS A 77 -10.82 4.05 -7.37
C HIS A 77 -9.49 4.53 -6.80
N VAL A 78 -8.70 5.28 -7.58
CA VAL A 78 -7.41 5.84 -7.15
C VAL A 78 -7.60 7.25 -6.61
N GLN A 79 -7.29 7.45 -5.35
CA GLN A 79 -7.25 8.76 -4.70
C GLN A 79 -5.80 9.19 -4.43
N ILE A 80 -5.34 10.23 -5.12
CA ILE A 80 -4.03 10.83 -4.82
C ILE A 80 -4.19 11.88 -3.73
N ASN A 81 -3.42 11.77 -2.66
CA ASN A 81 -3.44 12.75 -1.58
C ASN A 81 -2.96 14.12 -2.08
N LYS A 82 -3.72 15.16 -1.75
CA LYS A 82 -3.26 16.54 -1.91
C LYS A 82 -2.12 16.80 -0.92
N PRO A 83 -1.04 17.50 -1.33
CA PRO A 83 -0.05 18.00 -0.38
C PRO A 83 -0.75 18.78 0.74
N GLY A 84 -0.52 18.40 2.00
CA GLY A 84 -1.12 19.08 3.16
C GLY A 84 -2.45 18.51 3.68
N ASN A 85 -2.85 17.27 3.34
CA ASN A 85 -3.97 16.58 3.99
C ASN A 85 -3.49 15.52 5.03
N PRO A 86 -3.15 15.92 6.27
CA PRO A 86 -2.46 15.08 7.26
C PRO A 86 -3.28 13.90 7.81
N ARG A 87 -4.62 13.90 7.66
CA ARG A 87 -5.48 12.84 8.24
C ARG A 87 -5.28 11.48 7.56
N ALA A 88 -5.05 11.48 6.26
CA ALA A 88 -4.75 10.29 5.46
C ALA A 88 -3.33 9.76 5.71
N LYS A 89 -2.38 10.69 5.81
CA LYS A 89 -0.96 10.39 6.05
C LYS A 89 -0.71 9.82 7.45
N GLY A 90 -1.51 10.24 8.44
CA GLY A 90 -1.32 9.88 9.85
C GLY A 90 -1.37 8.39 10.18
N GLN A 91 -2.14 7.56 9.46
CA GLN A 91 -2.12 6.10 9.69
C GLN A 91 -0.86 5.45 9.11
N VAL A 92 -0.46 5.84 7.90
CA VAL A 92 0.76 5.34 7.25
C VAL A 92 2.03 5.82 7.97
N GLU A 93 2.06 7.08 8.43
CA GLU A 93 3.18 7.60 9.24
C GLU A 93 3.30 6.89 10.59
N LYS A 94 2.17 6.62 11.28
CA LYS A 94 2.18 5.81 12.50
C LYS A 94 2.62 4.38 12.24
N ALA A 95 2.11 3.73 11.18
CA ALA A 95 2.52 2.39 10.76
C ALA A 95 4.02 2.32 10.42
N ASN A 96 4.55 3.35 9.77
CA ASN A 96 5.96 3.45 9.48
C ASN A 96 6.83 3.62 10.73
N ASN A 97 6.29 4.24 11.79
CA ASN A 97 6.97 4.44 13.08
C ASN A 97 6.97 3.18 13.99
N ILE A 98 6.10 2.20 13.75
CA ILE A 98 6.04 0.96 14.55
C ILE A 98 7.29 0.06 14.33
N GLY A 99 8.11 0.32 13.31
CA GLY A 99 9.31 -0.47 12.97
C GLY A 99 10.60 -0.14 13.73
N GLY A 100 10.54 0.54 14.87
CA GLY A 100 11.72 1.05 15.59
C GLY A 100 11.74 0.73 17.08
N ASN A 101 11.65 -0.54 17.47
CA ASN A 101 12.23 -1.10 18.70
C ASN A 101 11.87 -2.57 18.81
N GLY A 102 12.88 -3.44 18.67
CA GLY A 102 12.71 -4.88 18.84
C GLY A 102 13.74 -5.70 18.05
N VAL A 103 15.02 -5.44 18.31
CA VAL A 103 16.02 -6.51 18.43
C VAL A 103 16.20 -6.79 19.92
#